data_AF-A0A892ZK96-F1
#
_entry.id   AF-A0A892ZK96-F1
#
_cell.length_a   1.000
_cell.length_b   1.000
_cell.length_c   1.000
_cell.angle_alpha   90.00
_cell.angle_beta   90.00
_cell.angle_gamma   90.00
#
_symmetry.space_group_name_H-M   'P 1'
#
loop_
_entity.id
_entity.type
_entity.pdbx_description
1 polymer ?
#
loop_
_entity_poly.entity_id
_entity_poly.type
_entity_poly.pdbx_seq_one_letter_code
_entity_poly.pdbx_strand_id
1 'polypeptide(L)'
;MLVAGGSWYSGYSSAKRAGEAQLAALRQEYAAQALAAEQQYSAKLAEAAEQQQKWYDFAQHQSSKLAQATQTLDAQAALLQKEIPYAIAQDAASGGHCHSGLGADSLRLYRRALGYPD
;
A
#
# COMPACT_ATOMS: atom_id res chain seq x y z
N MET A 1 13.74 51.85 -65.75
CA MET A 1 12.79 51.44 -64.69
C MET A 1 13.01 49.98 -64.28
N LEU A 2 14.18 49.61 -63.75
CA LEU A 2 14.45 48.23 -63.28
C LEU A 2 14.69 48.13 -61.76
N VAL A 3 14.84 49.27 -61.09
CA VAL A 3 15.17 49.31 -59.65
C VAL A 3 13.95 49.05 -58.76
N ALA A 4 12.73 49.30 -59.24
CA ALA A 4 11.52 49.13 -58.44
C ALA A 4 11.08 47.67 -58.27
N GLY A 5 11.41 46.78 -59.21
CA GLY A 5 11.01 45.37 -59.15
C GLY A 5 11.87 44.52 -58.21
N GLY A 6 13.18 44.81 -58.13
CA GLY A 6 14.11 44.08 -57.27
C GLY A 6 13.91 44.33 -55.78
N SER A 7 13.58 45.57 -55.39
CA SER A 7 13.29 45.95 -54.01
C SER A 7 11.94 45.41 -53.51
N TRP A 8 10.95 45.31 -54.38
CA TRP A 8 9.67 44.67 -54.07
C TRP A 8 9.82 43.16 -53.85
N TYR A 9 10.57 42.49 -54.72
CA TYR A 9 10.82 41.05 -54.59
C TYR A 9 11.67 40.72 -53.36
N SER A 10 12.68 41.55 -53.05
CA SER A 10 13.48 41.36 -51.84
C SER A 10 12.64 41.49 -50.57
N GLY A 11 11.80 42.53 -50.48
CA GLY A 11 10.91 42.76 -49.33
C GLY A 11 9.85 41.66 -49.14
N TYR A 12 9.26 41.18 -50.24
CA TYR A 12 8.30 40.07 -50.21
C TYR A 12 8.96 38.76 -49.74
N SER A 13 10.16 38.45 -50.26
CA SER A 13 10.89 37.25 -49.86
C SER A 13 11.34 37.28 -48.40
N SER A 14 11.74 38.45 -47.87
CA SER A 14 12.10 38.59 -46.46
C SER A 14 10.89 38.47 -45.54
N ALA A 15 9.74 39.04 -45.91
CA ALA A 15 8.51 38.91 -45.14
C ALA A 15 8.04 37.45 -45.07
N LYS A 16 8.14 36.71 -46.19
CA LYS A 16 7.80 35.29 -46.23
C LYS A 16 8.70 34.45 -45.31
N ARG A 17 10.02 34.66 -45.37
CA ARG A 17 10.97 33.96 -44.47
C ARG A 17 10.74 34.30 -42.99
N ALA A 18 10.44 35.57 -42.68
CA ALA A 18 10.12 35.98 -41.32
C ALA A 18 8.83 35.30 -40.80
N GLY A 19 7.80 35.19 -41.65
CA GLY A 19 6.57 34.48 -41.31
C GLY A 19 6.78 32.97 -41.13
N GLU A 20 7.57 32.33 -42.00
CA GLU A 20 7.94 30.92 -41.86
C GLU A 20 8.75 30.65 -40.58
N ALA A 21 9.67 31.56 -40.22
CA ALA A 21 10.44 31.47 -38.98
C ALA A 21 9.56 31.63 -37.73
N GLN A 22 8.63 32.58 -37.73
CA GLN A 22 7.67 32.76 -36.63
C GLN A 22 6.76 31.53 -36.47
N LEU A 23 6.28 30.97 -37.59
CA LEU A 23 5.46 29.76 -37.56
C LEU A 23 6.25 28.54 -37.05
N ALA A 24 7.52 28.43 -37.43
CA ALA A 24 8.41 27.38 -36.93
C ALA A 24 8.66 27.52 -35.42
N ALA A 25 8.93 28.73 -34.93
CA ALA A 25 9.09 29.01 -33.50
C ALA A 25 7.82 28.67 -32.72
N LEU A 26 6.66 29.10 -33.22
CA LEU A 26 5.37 28.80 -32.59
C LEU A 26 5.11 27.29 -32.51
N ARG A 27 5.42 26.53 -33.57
CA ARG A 27 5.30 25.06 -33.56
C ARG A 27 6.24 24.42 -32.53
N GLN A 28 7.46 24.92 -32.39
CA GLN A 28 8.39 24.42 -31.39
C GLN A 28 7.91 24.70 -29.97
N GLU A 29 7.36 25.89 -29.70
CA GLU A 29 6.76 26.23 -28.41
C GLU A 29 5.57 25.33 -28.08
N TYR A 30 4.66 25.11 -29.02
CA TYR A 30 3.54 24.18 -28.83
C TYR A 30 4.01 22.74 -28.59
N ALA A 31 5.03 22.26 -29.32
CA ALA A 31 5.58 20.93 -29.11
C ALA A 31 6.23 20.79 -27.72
N ALA A 32 6.97 21.81 -27.27
CA ALA A 32 7.55 21.84 -25.94
C ALA A 32 6.48 21.88 -24.84
N GLN A 33 5.41 22.65 -25.03
CA GLN A 33 4.28 22.70 -24.08
C GLN A 33 3.53 21.36 -24.02
N ALA A 34 3.29 20.71 -25.17
CA ALA A 34 2.66 19.40 -25.22
C ALA A 34 3.51 18.34 -24.50
N LEU A 35 4.82 18.31 -24.77
CA LEU A 35 5.76 17.41 -24.09
C LEU A 35 5.77 17.65 -22.57
N ALA A 36 5.80 18.92 -22.13
CA ALA A 36 5.77 19.26 -20.71
C ALA A 36 4.47 18.81 -20.04
N ALA A 37 3.33 18.97 -20.72
CA ALA A 37 2.03 18.50 -20.23
C ALA A 37 1.98 16.97 -20.10
N GLU A 38 2.49 16.23 -21.08
CA GLU A 38 2.60 14.76 -21.04
C GLU A 38 3.53 14.29 -19.91
N GLN A 39 4.67 14.97 -19.72
CA GLN A 39 5.59 14.68 -18.63
C GLN A 39 4.96 14.92 -17.24
N GLN A 40 4.22 16.02 -17.08
CA GLN A 40 3.51 16.29 -15.82
C GLN A 40 2.40 15.27 -15.56
N TYR A 41 1.67 14.87 -16.61
CA TYR A 41 0.62 13.86 -16.49
C TYR A 41 1.19 12.48 -16.14
N SER A 42 2.26 12.07 -16.81
CA SER A 42 2.96 10.80 -16.50
C SER A 42 3.59 10.80 -15.11
N ALA A 43 4.16 11.92 -14.66
CA ALA A 43 4.66 12.04 -13.29
C ALA A 43 3.54 11.85 -12.24
N LYS A 44 2.38 12.48 -12.44
CA LYS A 44 1.22 12.29 -11.55
C LYS A 44 0.70 10.86 -11.56
N LEU A 45 0.72 10.20 -12.72
CA LEU A 45 0.38 8.78 -12.85
C LEU A 45 1.35 7.89 -12.07
N ALA A 46 2.65 8.16 -12.17
CA ALA A 46 3.66 7.43 -11.41
C ALA A 46 3.48 7.61 -9.90
N GLU A 47 3.26 8.84 -9.43
CA GLU A 47 2.98 9.12 -8.02
C GLU A 47 1.71 8.38 -7.52
N ALA A 48 0.64 8.38 -8.32
CA ALA A 48 -0.59 7.67 -7.98
C ALA A 48 -0.38 6.15 -7.94
N ALA A 49 0.39 5.59 -8.88
CA ALA A 49 0.72 4.17 -8.90
C ALA A 49 1.56 3.76 -7.68
N GLU A 50 2.55 4.58 -7.29
CA GLU A 50 3.33 4.34 -6.08
C GLU A 50 2.48 4.37 -4.82
N GLN A 51 1.55 5.33 -4.71
CA GLN A 51 0.63 5.39 -3.58
C GLN A 51 -0.28 4.15 -3.54
N GLN A 52 -0.84 3.74 -4.68
CA GLN A 52 -1.65 2.53 -4.77
C GLN A 52 -0.87 1.29 -4.33
N GLN A 53 0.38 1.15 -4.78
CA GLN A 53 1.24 0.03 -4.40
C GLN A 53 1.53 0.03 -2.89
N LYS A 54 1.86 1.19 -2.30
CA LYS A 54 2.05 1.32 -0.85
C LYS A 54 0.83 0.86 -0.06
N TRP A 55 -0.37 1.26 -0.48
CA TRP A 55 -1.61 0.84 0.19
C TRP A 55 -1.90 -0.65 0.02
N TYR A 56 -1.61 -1.21 -1.17
CA TYR A 56 -1.74 -2.64 -1.43
C TYR A 56 -0.81 -3.47 -0.55
N ASP A 57 0.48 -3.10 -0.49
CA ASP A 57 1.48 -3.79 0.34
C ASP A 57 1.14 -3.68 1.82
N PHE A 58 0.68 -2.51 2.26
CA PHE A 58 0.21 -2.30 3.63
C PHE A 58 -0.99 -3.19 3.97
N ALA A 59 -1.98 -3.27 3.08
CA ALA A 59 -3.15 -4.13 3.27
C ALA A 59 -2.74 -5.61 3.33
N GLN A 60 -1.91 -6.08 2.40
CA GLN A 60 -1.40 -7.46 2.41
C GLN A 60 -0.63 -7.80 3.69
N HIS A 61 0.24 -6.88 4.13
CA HIS A 61 0.99 -7.06 5.36
C HIS A 61 0.07 -7.11 6.59
N GLN A 62 -0.97 -6.27 6.66
CA GLN A 62 -1.95 -6.36 7.73
C GLN A 62 -2.77 -7.66 7.68
N SER A 63 -3.22 -8.07 6.51
CA SER A 63 -3.99 -9.32 6.34
C SER A 63 -3.16 -10.54 6.75
N SER A 64 -1.87 -10.58 6.37
CA SER A 64 -0.98 -11.68 6.78
C SER A 64 -0.75 -11.70 8.30
N LYS A 65 -0.52 -10.55 8.93
CA LYS A 65 -0.40 -10.45 10.39
C LYS A 65 -1.67 -10.88 11.10
N LEU A 66 -2.83 -10.46 10.60
CA LEU A 66 -4.11 -10.86 11.16
C LEU A 66 -4.31 -12.36 11.04
N ALA A 67 -4.04 -12.94 9.87
CA ALA A 67 -4.14 -14.40 9.66
C ALA A 67 -3.22 -15.18 10.62
N GLN A 68 -1.98 -14.73 10.81
CA GLN A 68 -1.05 -15.34 11.77
C GLN A 68 -1.54 -15.23 13.21
N ALA A 69 -2.07 -14.06 13.61
CA ALA A 69 -2.63 -13.86 14.94
C ALA A 69 -3.84 -14.76 15.17
N THR A 70 -4.77 -14.82 14.20
CA THR A 70 -5.94 -15.71 14.27
C THR A 70 -5.52 -17.18 14.36
N GLN A 71 -4.57 -17.62 13.55
CA GLN A 71 -4.07 -19.01 13.63
C GLN A 71 -3.45 -19.32 15.00
N THR A 72 -2.73 -18.37 15.59
CA THR A 72 -2.12 -18.52 16.93
C THR A 72 -3.19 -18.56 18.03
N LEU A 73 -4.25 -17.76 17.89
CA LEU A 73 -5.40 -17.78 18.79
C LEU A 73 -6.19 -19.09 18.67
N ASP A 74 -6.45 -19.57 17.44
CA ASP A 74 -7.15 -20.83 17.19
C ASP A 74 -6.37 -22.02 17.77
N ALA A 75 -5.04 -22.04 17.60
CA ALA A 75 -4.19 -23.07 18.19
C ALA A 75 -4.24 -23.06 19.72
N GLN A 76 -4.17 -21.89 20.35
CA GLN A 76 -4.29 -21.77 21.80
C GLN A 76 -5.68 -22.16 22.30
N ALA A 77 -6.75 -21.76 21.59
CA ALA A 77 -8.11 -22.14 21.92
C ALA A 77 -8.30 -23.66 21.84
N ALA A 78 -7.76 -24.32 20.81
CA ALA A 78 -7.82 -25.76 20.66
C ALA A 78 -7.02 -26.51 21.75
N LEU A 79 -5.89 -25.97 22.19
CA LEU A 79 -5.13 -26.51 23.32
C LEU A 79 -5.92 -26.38 24.62
N LEU A 80 -6.46 -25.19 24.93
CA LEU A 80 -7.28 -24.97 26.12
C LEU A 80 -8.52 -25.86 26.13
N GLN A 81 -9.21 -26.03 25.00
CA GLN A 81 -10.36 -26.94 24.89
C GLN A 81 -10.03 -28.40 25.24
N LYS A 82 -8.78 -28.83 25.02
CA LYS A 82 -8.31 -30.17 25.40
C LYS A 82 -7.81 -30.22 26.84
N GLU A 83 -7.10 -29.19 27.30
CA GLU A 83 -6.49 -29.15 28.63
C GLU A 83 -7.53 -28.96 29.74
N ILE A 84 -8.61 -28.19 29.51
CA ILE A 84 -9.68 -27.97 30.49
C ILE A 84 -10.33 -29.30 30.96
N PRO A 85 -10.89 -30.16 30.08
CA PRO A 85 -11.50 -31.41 30.52
C PRO A 85 -10.48 -32.38 31.12
N TYR A 86 -9.22 -32.32 30.68
CA TYR A 86 -8.14 -33.12 31.24
C TYR A 86 -7.78 -32.70 32.68
N ALA A 87 -7.66 -31.39 32.94
CA ALA A 87 -7.41 -30.84 34.27
C ALA A 87 -8.58 -31.18 35.22
N ILE A 88 -9.83 -31.04 34.75
CA ILE A 88 -11.02 -31.43 35.51
C ILE A 88 -11.01 -32.93 35.82
N ALA A 89 -10.64 -33.78 34.86
CA ALA A 89 -10.55 -35.23 35.08
C ALA A 89 -9.43 -35.61 36.07
N GLN A 90 -8.28 -34.93 36.02
CA GLN A 90 -7.19 -35.11 37.00
C GLN A 90 -7.62 -34.66 38.40
N ASP A 91 -8.28 -33.51 38.51
CA ASP A 91 -8.82 -33.03 39.77
C ASP A 91 -9.87 -33.99 40.35
N ALA A 92 -10.73 -34.57 39.50
CA ALA A 92 -11.71 -35.58 39.91
C ALA A 92 -11.05 -36.91 40.35
N ALA A 93 -9.96 -37.31 39.71
CA ALA A 93 -9.25 -38.56 40.00
C ALA A 93 -8.30 -38.47 41.21
N SER A 94 -7.76 -37.28 41.49
CA SER A 94 -6.77 -37.07 42.55
C SER A 94 -7.35 -37.02 43.97
N GLY A 95 -8.68 -37.02 44.13
CA GLY A 95 -9.37 -37.15 45.42
C GLY A 95 -9.07 -36.03 46.43
N GLY A 96 -8.32 -35.01 46.02
CA GLY A 96 -7.87 -33.89 46.84
C GLY A 96 -8.90 -32.75 46.86
N HIS A 97 -8.78 -31.88 47.86
CA HIS A 97 -9.73 -30.80 48.19
C HIS A 97 -10.08 -29.88 47.00
N CYS A 98 -11.08 -30.25 46.22
CA CYS A 98 -11.76 -29.36 45.28
C CYS A 98 -12.42 -28.24 46.09
N HIS A 99 -11.86 -27.03 46.04
CA HIS A 99 -12.45 -25.87 46.69
C HIS A 99 -13.32 -25.15 45.66
N SER A 100 -14.62 -25.00 45.94
CA SER A 100 -15.61 -24.39 45.02
C SER A 100 -15.83 -25.09 43.66
N GLY A 101 -15.43 -26.36 43.52
CA GLY A 101 -15.62 -27.15 42.30
C GLY A 101 -14.46 -27.11 41.30
N LEU A 102 -13.35 -26.44 41.64
CA LEU A 102 -12.10 -26.45 40.89
C LEU A 102 -10.99 -27.04 41.78
N GLY A 103 -10.20 -27.97 41.23
CA GLY A 103 -9.05 -28.55 41.91
C GLY A 103 -7.74 -27.84 41.56
N ALA A 104 -6.62 -28.40 42.03
CA ALA A 104 -5.30 -27.78 41.92
C ALA A 104 -4.83 -27.68 40.45
N ASP A 105 -5.14 -28.67 39.62
CA ASP A 105 -4.72 -28.68 38.22
C ASP A 105 -5.54 -27.68 37.39
N SER A 106 -6.84 -27.54 37.65
CA SER A 106 -7.67 -26.50 37.02
C SER A 106 -7.26 -25.09 37.42
N LEU A 107 -6.87 -24.87 38.69
CA LEU A 107 -6.37 -23.57 39.15
C LEU A 107 -5.02 -23.21 38.52
N ARG A 108 -4.12 -24.20 38.36
CA ARG A 108 -2.83 -24.00 37.66
C ARG A 108 -3.07 -23.62 36.20
N LEU A 109 -3.98 -24.31 35.51
CA LEU A 109 -4.38 -23.98 34.15
C LEU A 109 -4.90 -22.54 34.04
N TYR A 110 -5.77 -22.12 34.96
CA TYR A 110 -6.34 -20.77 34.95
C TYR A 110 -5.29 -19.68 35.22
N ARG A 111 -4.37 -19.93 36.17
CA ARG A 111 -3.24 -19.02 36.44
C ARG A 111 -2.33 -18.86 35.23
N ARG A 112 -2.00 -19.97 34.57
CA ARG A 112 -1.20 -19.96 33.34
C ARG A 112 -1.89 -19.23 32.20
N ALA A 113 -3.21 -19.41 32.04
CA ALA A 113 -3.99 -18.70 31.02
C ALA A 113 -4.03 -17.18 31.25
N LEU A 114 -3.95 -16.73 32.51
CA LEU A 114 -3.85 -15.33 32.88
C LEU A 114 -2.42 -14.78 32.88
N GLY A 115 -1.41 -15.60 32.53
CA GLY A 115 -0.01 -15.21 32.47
C GLY A 115 0.70 -15.18 33.82
N TYR A 116 0.14 -15.79 34.86
CA TYR A 116 0.86 -16.00 36.12
C TYR A 116 1.87 -17.15 35.97
N PRO A 117 3.08 -17.02 36.55
CA PRO A 117 4.01 -18.13 36.64
C PRO A 117 3.44 -19.24 37.55
N ASP A 118 3.82 -20.49 37.25
CA ASP A 118 3.39 -21.69 37.97
C ASP A 118 3.85 -21.73 39.44
#